data_AF-A0A8T2N6H5-F1
#
_entry.id   AF-A0A8T2N6H5-F1
#
_cell.length_a   1.000
_cell.length_b   1.000
_cell.length_c   1.000
_cell.angle_alpha   90.00
_cell.angle_beta   90.00
_cell.angle_gamma   90.00
#
_symmetry.space_group_name_H-M   'P 1'
#
loop_
_entity.id
_entity.type
_entity.pdbx_description
1 polymer ?
#
loop_
_entity_poly.entity_id
_entity_poly.type
_entity_poly.pdbx_seq_one_letter_code
_entity_poly.pdbx_strand_id
1 'polypeptide(L)'
;MSAGYRVPPIVMYERKDSRWTLKDKHMIMLHQWEETRAIANQLLESGDHTLLVDFDSHLDDITKDWTNQKLNAKIAELASPANGNV
;
A
#
# COMPACT_ATOMS: atom_id res chain seq x y z
N MET A 1 4.31 3.08 -18.35
CA MET A 1 5.44 4.01 -18.23
C MET A 1 6.14 3.73 -16.89
N SER A 2 7.34 3.17 -16.89
CA SER A 2 8.07 2.82 -15.64
C SER A 2 9.35 3.66 -15.57
N ALA A 3 9.23 4.89 -15.10
CA ALA A 3 10.40 5.71 -14.79
C ALA A 3 10.86 5.43 -13.35
N GLY A 4 11.94 4.65 -13.20
CA GLY A 4 13.04 4.91 -12.27
C GLY A 4 12.84 5.06 -10.75
N TYR A 5 11.66 4.87 -10.16
CA TYR A 5 11.49 4.99 -8.70
C TYR A 5 12.10 3.79 -7.96
N ARG A 6 13.42 3.83 -7.74
CA ARG A 6 14.14 2.88 -6.87
C ARG A 6 13.90 3.15 -5.38
N VAL A 7 13.44 4.34 -5.04
CA VAL A 7 13.17 4.75 -3.67
C VAL A 7 11.67 4.93 -3.44
N PRO A 8 11.16 4.58 -2.25
CA PRO A 8 9.76 4.80 -1.90
C PRO A 8 9.37 6.28 -1.96
N PRO A 9 8.24 6.64 -2.60
CA PRO A 9 7.77 8.02 -2.67
C PRO A 9 7.04 8.43 -1.38
N ILE A 10 7.65 8.19 -0.22
CA ILE A 10 7.07 8.42 1.10
C ILE A 10 7.97 9.38 1.88
N VAL A 11 7.37 10.44 2.44
CA VAL A 11 8.02 11.35 3.39
C VAL A 11 7.37 11.14 4.74
N MET A 12 8.16 10.77 5.75
CA MET A 12 7.64 10.51 7.09
C MET A 12 7.99 11.67 8.02
N TYR A 13 6.98 12.15 8.74
CA TYR A 13 7.16 13.10 9.84
C TYR A 13 6.89 12.39 11.16
N GLU A 14 7.61 12.79 12.21
CA GLU A 14 7.35 12.35 13.58
C GLU A 14 7.07 13.56 14.47
N ARG A 15 6.24 13.35 15.50
CA ARG A 15 5.84 14.41 16.43
C ARG A 15 6.87 14.54 17.55
N LYS A 16 7.51 15.71 17.65
CA LYS A 16 8.42 16.10 18.74
C LYS A 16 7.98 17.47 19.27
N ASP A 17 7.81 17.59 20.58
CA ASP A 17 7.44 18.84 21.25
C ASP A 17 6.24 19.56 20.59
N SER A 18 5.20 18.80 20.27
CA SER A 18 3.98 19.28 19.60
C SER A 18 4.17 19.82 18.17
N ARG A 19 5.31 19.57 17.52
CA ARG A 19 5.56 19.90 16.12
C ARG A 19 5.83 18.64 15.30
N TRP A 20 5.48 18.68 14.02
CA TRP A 20 5.87 17.66 13.05
C TRP A 20 7.28 17.97 12.54
N THR A 21 8.20 17.03 12.74
CA THR A 21 9.58 17.13 12.27
C THR A 21 9.89 16.01 11.29
N LEU A 22 10.70 16.28 10.27
CA LEU A 22 11.08 15.26 9.29
C LEU A 22 11.81 14.12 10.00
N LYS A 23 11.36 12.89 9.80
CA LYS A 23 12.01 11.71 10.35
C LYS A 23 13.29 11.40 9.58
N ASP A 24 14.34 10.99 10.28
CA ASP A 24 15.57 10.53 9.63
C ASP A 24 15.27 9.32 8.74
N LYS A 25 15.64 9.42 7.46
CA LYS A 25 15.43 8.36 6.46
C LYS A 25 16.11 7.04 6.83
N HIS A 26 17.22 7.07 7.58
CA HIS A 26 17.91 5.84 8.01
C HIS A 26 17.15 5.11 9.12
N MET A 27 16.17 5.78 9.75
CA MET A 27 15.27 5.20 10.75
C MET A 27 13.95 4.74 10.14
N ILE A 28 13.76 4.87 8.83
CA ILE A 28 12.57 4.41 8.11
C ILE A 28 12.90 3.06 7.47
N MET A 29 12.30 2.00 8.01
CA MET A 29 12.37 0.67 7.42
C MET A 29 11.06 0.38 6.70
N LEU A 30 11.11 0.18 5.38
CA LEU A 30 10.01 -0.38 4.61
C LEU A 30 10.34 -1.84 4.31
N HIS A 31 9.69 -2.74 5.05
CA HIS A 31 9.85 -4.17 4.83
C HIS A 31 9.34 -4.53 3.43
N GLN A 32 10.06 -5.45 2.77
CA GLN A 32 9.65 -6.02 1.49
C GLN A 32 9.31 -4.95 0.41
N TRP A 33 10.10 -3.87 0.34
CA TRP A 33 9.83 -2.75 -0.57
C TRP A 33 9.65 -3.16 -2.04
N GLU A 34 10.53 -3.99 -2.58
CA GLU A 34 10.42 -4.41 -3.98
C GLU A 34 9.16 -5.24 -4.25
N GLU A 35 8.80 -6.14 -3.32
CA GLU A 35 7.57 -6.92 -3.38
C GLU A 35 6.32 -6.03 -3.27
N THR A 36 6.30 -5.11 -2.31
CA THR A 36 5.22 -4.13 -2.13
C THR A 36 5.02 -3.31 -3.41
N ARG A 37 6.12 -2.83 -4.02
CA ARG A 37 6.08 -2.07 -5.26
C ARG A 37 5.58 -2.93 -6.43
N ALA A 38 6.00 -4.19 -6.52
CA ALA A 38 5.54 -5.11 -7.57
C ALA A 38 4.04 -5.37 -7.47
N ILE A 39 3.53 -5.68 -6.27
CA ILE A 39 2.11 -5.91 -6.02
C ILE A 39 1.30 -4.64 -6.31
N ALA A 40 1.75 -3.47 -5.82
CA ALA A 40 1.07 -2.20 -6.07
C ALA A 40 0.97 -1.88 -7.57
N ASN A 41 2.04 -2.12 -8.34
CA ASN A 41 2.01 -1.97 -9.80
C ASN A 41 1.01 -2.92 -10.45
N GLN A 42 0.98 -4.19 -10.04
CA GLN A 42 0.04 -5.17 -10.57
C GLN A 42 -1.42 -4.77 -10.32
N LEU A 43 -1.74 -4.28 -9.11
CA LEU A 43 -3.08 -3.79 -8.76
C LEU A 43 -3.48 -2.52 -9.53
N LEU A 44 -2.50 -1.66 -9.85
CA LEU A 44 -2.73 -0.48 -10.68
C LEU A 44 -3.01 -0.89 -12.13
N GLU A 45 -2.20 -1.77 -12.69
CA GLU A 45 -2.31 -2.25 -14.07
C GLU A 45 -3.60 -3.05 -14.32
N SER A 46 -4.08 -3.80 -13.32
CA SER A 46 -5.34 -4.54 -13.37
C SER A 46 -6.59 -3.67 -13.16
N GLY A 47 -6.43 -2.41 -12.76
CA GLY A 47 -7.55 -1.52 -12.44
C GLY A 47 -8.18 -1.76 -11.07
N ASP A 48 -7.55 -2.56 -10.19
CA ASP A 48 -8.12 -2.90 -8.86
C ASP A 48 -8.23 -1.69 -7.93
N HIS A 49 -7.52 -0.59 -8.19
CA HIS A 49 -7.68 0.67 -7.47
C HIS A 49 -9.13 1.20 -7.50
N THR A 50 -9.92 0.81 -8.51
CA THR A 50 -11.36 1.15 -8.59
C THR A 50 -12.23 0.41 -7.58
N LEU A 51 -11.70 -0.64 -6.94
CA LEU A 51 -12.38 -1.40 -5.88
C LEU A 51 -12.17 -0.80 -4.49
N LEU A 52 -11.30 0.21 -4.36
CA LEU A 52 -11.04 0.87 -3.08
C LEU A 52 -12.29 1.60 -2.60
N VAL A 53 -12.69 1.31 -1.36
CA VAL A 53 -13.73 2.03 -0.64
C VAL A 53 -13.06 2.83 0.46
N ASP A 54 -13.17 4.15 0.39
CA ASP A 54 -12.81 5.04 1.48
C ASP A 54 -13.99 5.28 2.43
N PHE A 55 -13.74 6.06 3.48
CA PHE A 55 -14.77 6.32 4.48
C PHE A 55 -15.91 7.21 3.94
N ASP A 56 -15.60 8.14 3.03
CA ASP A 56 -16.61 9.00 2.41
C ASP A 56 -17.58 8.19 1.54
N SER A 57 -17.05 7.26 0.72
CA SER A 57 -17.87 6.34 -0.07
C SER A 57 -18.78 5.47 0.80
N HIS A 58 -18.32 5.07 2.00
CA HIS A 58 -19.11 4.32 2.96
C HIS A 58 -20.18 5.18 3.64
N LEU A 59 -19.93 6.47 3.85
CA LEU A 59 -20.95 7.38 4.39
C LEU A 59 -22.07 7.63 3.37
N ASP A 60 -21.75 7.67 2.07
CA ASP A 60 -22.74 7.74 0.99
C ASP A 60 -23.58 6.45 0.89
N ASP A 61 -22.95 5.30 1.12
CA ASP A 61 -23.58 3.98 1.09
C ASP A 61 -22.95 3.05 2.13
N ILE A 62 -23.65 2.88 3.25
CA ILE A 62 -23.19 2.11 4.41
C ILE A 62 -22.98 0.61 4.11
N THR A 63 -23.43 0.14 2.94
CA THR A 63 -23.17 -1.25 2.51
C THR A 63 -21.78 -1.44 1.92
N LYS A 64 -21.08 -0.37 1.55
CA LYS A 64 -19.72 -0.44 1.00
C LYS A 64 -18.70 -0.71 2.11
N ASP A 65 -17.90 -1.76 1.95
CA ASP A 65 -16.91 -2.17 2.95
C ASP A 65 -15.63 -1.32 2.91
N TRP A 66 -15.53 -0.32 3.77
CA TRP A 66 -14.32 0.52 3.92
C TRP A 66 -13.12 -0.25 4.50
N THR A 67 -13.30 -1.47 5.00
CA THR A 67 -12.18 -2.32 5.44
C THR A 67 -11.48 -3.03 4.27
N ASN A 68 -12.06 -2.94 3.06
CA ASN A 68 -11.46 -3.39 1.80
C ASN A 68 -11.06 -4.89 1.79
N GLN A 69 -11.86 -5.78 2.39
CA GLN A 69 -11.49 -7.20 2.55
C GLN A 69 -11.14 -7.90 1.23
N LYS A 70 -11.86 -7.56 0.15
CA LYS A 70 -11.59 -8.12 -1.19
C LYS A 70 -10.18 -7.78 -1.70
N LEU A 71 -9.74 -6.54 -1.50
CA LEU A 71 -8.39 -6.13 -1.88
C LEU A 71 -7.33 -6.74 -0.96
N ASN A 72 -7.61 -6.83 0.35
CA ASN A 72 -6.71 -7.46 1.30
C ASN A 72 -6.46 -8.94 0.96
N ALA A 73 -7.50 -9.69 0.59
CA ALA A 73 -7.38 -11.08 0.14
C ALA A 73 -6.50 -11.19 -1.11
N LYS A 74 -6.72 -10.32 -2.10
CA LYS A 74 -5.92 -10.29 -3.33
C LYS A 74 -4.45 -9.96 -3.06
N ILE A 75 -4.18 -9.00 -2.16
CA ILE A 75 -2.81 -8.66 -1.73
C ILE A 75 -2.15 -9.87 -1.07
N ALA A 76 -2.86 -10.58 -0.19
CA ALA A 76 -2.35 -11.78 0.47
C ALA A 76 -2.04 -12.92 -0.52
N GLU A 77 -2.86 -13.11 -1.54
CA GLU A 77 -2.61 -14.07 -2.62
C GLU A 77 -1.35 -13.71 -3.42
N LEU A 78 -1.18 -12.43 -3.78
CA LEU A 78 -0.02 -11.95 -4.54
C LEU A 78 1.29 -11.94 -3.72
N ALA A 79 1.20 -11.76 -2.40
CA ALA A 79 2.34 -11.82 -1.48
C ALA A 79 2.69 -13.26 -1.06
N SER A 80 1.85 -14.24 -1.39
CA SER A 80 2.13 -15.64 -1.07
C SER A 80 3.17 -16.18 -2.06
N PRO A 81 4.25 -16.84 -1.59
CA PRO A 81 5.18 -17.50 -2.49
C PRO A 81 4.42 -18.54 -3.30
N ALA A 82 4.61 -18.53 -4.62
CA ALA A 82 4.02 -19.55 -5.48
C ALA A 82 4.50 -20.92 -4.99
N ASN A 83 3.57 -21.78 -4.55
CA ASN A 83 3.86 -23.16 -4.19
C ASN A 83 4.57 -23.85 -5.37
N GLY A 84 5.90 -24.02 -5.28
CA GLY A 84 6.72 -24.55 -6.36
C GLY A 84 8.19 -24.74 -5.96
N ASN A 85 8.49 -25.97 -5.51
CA ASN A 85 9.80 -26.61 -5.24
C ASN A 85 10.39 -26.47 -3.83
N VAL A 86 10.12 -27.52 -3.02
CA VAL A 86 11.09 -28.14 -2.10
C VAL A 86 12.07 -28.98 -2.91
#